data_AF-A0AAD9NKX1-F1
#
_entry.id   AF-A0AAD9NKX1-F1
#
_cell.length_a   1.000
_cell.length_b   1.000
_cell.length_c   1.000
_cell.angle_alpha   90.00
_cell.angle_beta   90.00
_cell.angle_gamma   90.00
#
_symmetry.space_group_name_H-M   'P 1'
#
loop_
_entity.id
_entity.type
_entity.pdbx_description
1 polymer ?
#
loop_
_entity_poly.entity_id
_entity_poly.type
_entity_poly.pdbx_seq_one_letter_code
_entity_poly.pdbx_strand_id
1 'polypeptide(L)'
;MHNDAPMYLCELVCPYQPTRTLRSANNYMLEVNRTRSKAGDCSFAVTAASLWNNLPTVIKTCDNLTSFKRLLKTHFCRTFRKANYKLIYSVFMM
;
A
#
# COMPACT_ATOMS: atom_id res chain seq x y z
N MET A 1 5.26 -15.69 2.94
CA MET A 1 4.20 -14.96 3.68
C MET A 1 4.45 -15.22 5.15
N HIS A 2 5.08 -14.28 5.86
CA HIS A 2 5.35 -14.45 7.29
C HIS A 2 4.08 -14.09 8.05
N ASN A 3 3.61 -15.00 8.92
CA ASN A 3 2.38 -14.92 9.73
C ASN A 3 2.45 -13.81 10.81
N ASP A 4 2.90 -12.62 10.46
CA ASP A 4 3.17 -11.53 11.42
C ASP A 4 1.96 -10.60 11.61
N ALA A 5 0.88 -10.81 10.84
CA ALA A 5 -0.35 -10.03 10.94
C ALA A 5 -1.53 -10.91 11.40
N PRO A 6 -2.43 -10.37 12.24
CA PRO A 6 -3.70 -11.03 12.56
C PRO A 6 -4.49 -11.39 11.30
N MET A 7 -5.16 -12.54 11.34
CA MET A 7 -5.93 -13.08 10.21
C MET A 7 -6.96 -12.08 9.66
N TYR A 8 -7.63 -11.34 10.55
CA TYR A 8 -8.60 -10.31 10.16
C TYR A 8 -8.00 -9.19 9.32
N LEU A 9 -6.69 -8.88 9.45
CA LEU A 9 -6.03 -7.89 8.59
C LEU A 9 -5.69 -8.46 7.22
N CYS A 10 -5.33 -9.74 7.15
CA CYS A 10 -5.07 -10.42 5.88
C CYS A 10 -6.34 -10.50 5.04
N GLU A 11 -7.49 -10.78 5.65
CA GLU A 11 -8.80 -10.85 4.97
C GLU A 11 -9.26 -9.51 4.39
N LEU A 12 -8.75 -8.38 4.91
CA LEU A 12 -9.07 -7.05 4.39
C LEU A 12 -8.29 -6.67 3.12
N VAL A 13 -7.27 -7.44 2.75
CA VAL A 13 -6.37 -7.15 1.62
C VAL A 13 -6.58 -8.16 0.51
N CYS A 14 -7.42 -7.83 -0.46
CA CYS A 14 -7.74 -8.70 -1.58
C CYS A 14 -6.93 -8.32 -2.84
N PRO A 15 -6.30 -9.29 -3.53
CA PRO A 15 -5.69 -9.04 -4.83
C PRO A 15 -6.77 -8.67 -5.86
N TYR A 16 -6.46 -7.72 -6.73
CA TYR A 16 -7.38 -7.30 -7.78
C TYR A 16 -7.57 -8.41 -8.82
N GLN A 17 -8.79 -8.93 -8.91
CA GLN A 17 -9.18 -9.97 -9.88
C GLN A 17 -10.18 -9.40 -10.89
N PRO A 18 -9.72 -8.91 -12.06
CA PRO A 18 -10.63 -8.41 -13.08
C PRO A 18 -11.40 -9.57 -13.73
N THR A 19 -12.69 -9.35 -14.02
CA THR A 19 -13.57 -10.34 -14.67
C THR A 19 -13.08 -10.74 -16.07
N ARG A 20 -12.22 -9.92 -16.69
CA ARG A 20 -11.59 -10.17 -17.99
C ARG A 20 -10.10 -9.86 -17.92
N THR A 21 -9.29 -10.60 -18.68
CA THR A 21 -7.86 -10.35 -18.81
C THR A 21 -7.60 -8.96 -19.43
N LEU A 22 -7.16 -8.02 -18.58
CA LEU A 22 -6.72 -6.69 -18.98
C LEU A 22 -5.19 -6.61 -18.88
N ARG A 23 -4.56 -5.75 -19.69
CA ARG A 23 -3.11 -5.48 -19.58
C ARG A 23 -2.71 -4.95 -18.19
N SER A 24 -3.64 -4.37 -17.44
CA SER A 24 -3.44 -3.93 -16.06
C SER A 24 -3.54 -5.04 -15.01
N ALA A 25 -4.03 -6.23 -15.37
CA ALA A 25 -4.21 -7.35 -14.43
C ALA A 25 -2.88 -7.81 -13.81
N ASN A 26 -1.76 -7.62 -14.52
CA ASN A 26 -0.45 -8.11 -14.09
C ASN A 26 0.36 -7.11 -13.23
N ASN A 27 -0.30 -6.07 -12.69
CA ASN A 27 0.38 -4.95 -12.01
C ASN A 27 0.43 -5.05 -10.47
N TYR A 28 0.26 -6.25 -9.90
CA TYR A 28 0.24 -6.46 -8.44
C TYR A 28 -0.72 -5.46 -7.74
N MET A 29 -1.92 -5.27 -8.31
CA MET A 29 -2.91 -4.33 -7.77
C MET A 29 -3.75 -4.99 -6.69
N LEU A 30 -4.19 -4.19 -5.73
CA LEU A 30 -5.17 -4.56 -4.71
C LEU A 30 -6.54 -4.01 -5.07
N GLU A 31 -7.59 -4.72 -4.69
CA GLU A 31 -8.96 -4.25 -4.83
C GLU A 31 -9.22 -3.10 -3.86
N VAL A 32 -9.77 -2.00 -4.38
CA VAL A 32 -10.16 -0.84 -3.57
C VAL A 32 -11.67 -0.82 -3.46
N ASN A 33 -12.18 -1.24 -2.30
CA ASN A 33 -13.59 -1.20 -1.99
C ASN A 33 -14.09 0.24 -1.92
N ARG A 34 -15.18 0.55 -2.61
CA ARG A 34 -15.81 1.87 -2.54
C ARG A 34 -16.61 1.98 -1.24
N THR A 35 -16.38 3.03 -0.47
CA THR A 35 -17.15 3.29 0.73
C THR A 35 -18.08 4.49 0.54
N ARG A 36 -19.12 4.58 1.37
CA ARG A 36 -20.12 5.66 1.30
C ARG A 36 -19.82 6.81 2.26
N SER A 37 -18.74 6.71 3.03
CA SER A 37 -18.41 7.66 4.11
C SER A 37 -16.93 7.96 4.14
N LYS A 38 -16.57 9.20 4.53
CA LYS A 38 -15.16 9.60 4.70
C LYS A 38 -14.41 8.74 5.69
N ALA A 39 -15.09 8.28 6.75
CA ALA A 39 -14.51 7.36 7.72
C ALA A 39 -14.17 5.99 7.09
N GLY A 40 -15.02 5.51 6.17
CA GLY A 40 -14.75 4.30 5.40
C GLY A 40 -13.58 4.49 4.44
N ASP A 41 -13.45 5.65 3.80
CA ASP A 41 -12.33 5.94 2.90
C ASP A 41 -10.99 5.99 3.65
N CYS A 42 -11.01 6.38 4.92
CA CYS A 42 -9.87 6.34 5.83
C CYS A 42 -9.64 4.96 6.48
N SER A 43 -10.49 3.96 6.21
CA SER A 43 -10.32 2.62 6.77
C SER A 43 -9.02 1.98 6.28
N PHE A 44 -8.48 1.06 7.07
CA PHE A 44 -7.24 0.36 6.73
C PHE A 44 -7.32 -0.31 5.35
N ALA A 45 -8.42 -1.01 5.05
CA ALA A 45 -8.60 -1.71 3.78
C ALA A 45 -8.48 -0.77 2.57
N VAL A 46 -9.16 0.39 2.61
CA VAL A 46 -9.20 1.34 1.49
C VAL A 46 -7.88 2.09 1.37
N THR A 47 -7.37 2.61 2.48
CA THR A 47 -6.13 3.40 2.49
C THR A 47 -4.92 2.55 2.13
N ALA A 48 -4.81 1.32 2.66
CA ALA A 48 -3.72 0.42 2.34
C ALA A 48 -3.75 0.02 0.85
N ALA A 49 -4.91 -0.36 0.31
CA ALA A 49 -5.04 -0.72 -1.10
C ALA A 49 -4.73 0.47 -2.02
N SER A 50 -5.23 1.66 -1.70
CA SER A 50 -4.92 2.89 -2.45
C SER A 50 -3.43 3.23 -2.40
N LEU A 51 -2.82 3.21 -1.22
CA LEU A 51 -1.39 3.50 -1.05
C LEU A 51 -0.52 2.53 -1.83
N TRP A 52 -0.82 1.23 -1.72
CA TRP A 52 -0.14 0.17 -2.45
C TRP A 52 -0.28 0.36 -3.96
N ASN A 53 -1.49 0.62 -4.47
CA ASN A 53 -1.73 0.79 -5.90
C ASN A 53 -0.93 1.95 -6.50
N ASN A 54 -0.73 3.03 -5.73
CA ASN A 54 0.10 4.18 -6.11
C ASN A 54 1.62 3.93 -6.06
N LEU A 55 2.08 2.77 -5.57
CA LEU A 55 3.52 2.46 -5.58
C LEU A 55 4.02 2.11 -6.99
N PRO A 56 5.25 2.53 -7.34
CA PRO A 56 5.94 2.08 -8.53
C PRO A 56 6.09 0.56 -8.57
N THR A 57 6.00 -0.03 -9.76
CA THR A 57 6.16 -1.48 -9.99
C THR A 57 7.47 -2.02 -9.44
N VAL A 58 8.57 -1.27 -9.59
CA VAL A 58 9.91 -1.63 -9.06
C VAL A 58 9.88 -1.94 -7.56
N ILE A 59 9.05 -1.22 -6.79
CA ILE A 59 8.94 -1.44 -5.34
C ILE A 59 8.07 -2.68 -5.08
N LYS A 60 6.99 -2.87 -5.85
CA LYS A 60 6.09 -4.02 -5.71
C LYS A 60 6.73 -5.36 -6.06
N THR A 61 7.64 -5.39 -7.02
CA THR A 61 8.32 -6.61 -7.50
C THR A 61 9.63 -6.90 -6.78
N CYS A 62 9.89 -6.27 -5.64
CA CYS A 62 11.09 -6.54 -4.86
C CYS A 62 11.02 -7.90 -4.18
N ASP A 63 12.00 -8.77 -4.43
CA ASP A 63 12.04 -10.11 -3.83
C ASP A 63 12.50 -10.11 -2.36
N ASN A 64 13.15 -9.03 -1.91
CA ASN A 64 13.71 -8.93 -0.57
C ASN A 64 13.02 -7.85 0.26
N LEU A 65 12.61 -8.20 1.49
CA LEU A 65 11.94 -7.31 2.44
C LEU A 65 12.81 -6.10 2.81
N THR A 66 14.13 -6.28 2.97
CA THR A 66 15.04 -5.18 3.32
C THR A 66 15.14 -4.17 2.17
N SER A 67 15.23 -4.65 0.94
CA SER A 67 15.24 -3.82 -0.27
C SER A 67 13.91 -3.08 -0.44
N PHE A 68 12.79 -3.78 -0.22
CA PHE A 68 11.44 -3.21 -0.22
C PHE A 68 11.34 -2.04 0.76
N LYS A 69 11.67 -2.24 2.04
CA LYS A 69 11.64 -1.19 3.07
C LYS A 69 12.49 0.02 2.69
N ARG A 70 13.70 -0.21 2.15
CA ARG A 70 14.59 0.86 1.69
C ARG A 70 13.97 1.67 0.55
N LEU A 71 13.51 1.00 -0.51
CA LEU A 71 12.93 1.65 -1.68
C LEU A 71 11.62 2.37 -1.35
N LEU A 72 10.80 1.78 -0.50
CA LEU A 72 9.56 2.38 0.00
C LEU A 72 9.85 3.70 0.73
N LYS A 73 10.81 3.69 1.67
CA LYS A 73 11.26 4.89 2.38
C LYS A 73 11.78 5.95 1.42
N THR A 74 12.65 5.57 0.47
CA THR A 74 13.17 6.51 -0.54
C THR A 74 12.06 7.11 -1.40
N HIS A 75 11.09 6.31 -1.84
CA HIS A 75 9.96 6.76 -2.63
C HIS A 75 9.12 7.78 -1.85
N PHE A 76 8.72 7.46 -0.62
CA PHE A 76 7.95 8.39 0.21
C PHE A 76 8.72 9.65 0.54
N CYS A 77 10.01 9.56 0.91
CA CYS A 77 10.83 10.75 1.15
C CYS A 77 10.94 11.65 -0.08
N ARG A 78 10.99 11.08 -1.29
CA ARG A 78 11.04 11.86 -2.54
C ARG A 78 9.68 12.46 -2.88
N THR A 79 8.61 11.69 -2.77
CA THR A 79 7.24 12.09 -3.13
C THR A 79 6.66 13.10 -2.12
N PHE A 80 6.90 12.92 -0.83
CA PHE A 80 6.40 13.79 0.25
C PHE A 80 7.39 14.90 0.65
N ARG A 81 8.56 15.01 0.00
CA ARG A 81 9.56 16.06 0.29
C ARG A 81 9.04 17.50 0.12
N LYS A 82 7.86 17.70 -0.48
CA LYS A 82 7.25 19.03 -0.64
C LYS A 82 6.35 19.48 0.53
N ALA A 83 6.17 18.71 1.60
CA ALA A 83 5.54 19.23 2.81
C ALA A 83 6.04 18.53 4.09
N ASN A 84 6.73 19.28 4.95
CA ASN A 84 6.85 19.05 6.40
C ASN A 84 7.17 17.62 6.87
N TYR A 85 8.36 17.11 6.49
CA TYR A 85 8.89 15.83 6.98
C TYR A 85 9.06 15.76 8.52
N LYS A 86 9.03 16.89 9.24
CA LYS A 86 9.13 16.94 10.71
C LYS A 86 7.94 16.33 11.47
N LEU A 87 6.74 16.28 10.87
CA LEU A 87 5.54 15.77 11.56
C LEU A 87 5.31 14.26 11.38
N ILE A 88 5.85 13.64 10.33
CA ILE A 88 5.64 12.22 10.03
C ILE A 88 6.58 11.32 10.85
N TYR A 89 7.83 11.78 11.10
CA TYR A 89 8.79 10.99 11.87
C TYR A 89 8.49 10.91 13.37
N SER A 90 7.70 11.82 13.95
CA SER A 90 7.29 11.78 15.36
C SER A 90 6.11 10.85 15.63
N VAL A 91 5.35 10.45 14.60
CA VAL A 91 4.15 9.61 14.74
C VAL A 91 4.42 8.15 14.35
N PHE A 92 5.42 7.90 13.49
CA PHE A 92 5.65 6.56 12.91
C PHE A 92 6.93 5.86 13.41
N MET A 93 7.70 6.49 14.32
CA MET A 93 8.89 5.89 14.95
C MET A 93 8.84 6.04 16.47
N MET A 94 7.83 5.42 17.08
CA MET A 94 7.90 4.88 18.44
C MET A 94 7.59 3.39 18.37
#